data_AF-A0A7V5YZI6-F1
#
_entry.id   AF-A0A7V5YZI6-F1
#
_cell.length_a   1.000
_cell.length_b   1.000
_cell.length_c   1.000
_cell.angle_alpha   90.00
_cell.angle_beta   90.00
_cell.angle_gamma   90.00
#
_symmetry.space_group_name_H-M   'P 1'
#
loop_
_entity.id
_entity.type
_entity.pdbx_description
1 polymer ?
#
loop_
_entity_poly.entity_id
_entity_poly.type
_entity_poly.pdbx_seq_one_letter_code
_entity_poly.pdbx_strand_id
1 'polypeptide(L)'
;MKIEKLTFDGTPEEFKEVAHIFAGQAGVALVGPAPVAEDASPEAIRAFIRRLLTRRHIPNGQLAIFQALYKAGDQGLTRAELAAATQRTEKKIDGVMGALGRRINNTRGIRQVQPGGGTGVLFEWRAVGNEMRYIMRPELRQVLEEMKIVPSPAA
;
A
#
# COMPACT_ATOMS: atom_id res chain seq x y z
N MET A 1 -32.25 11.64 12.91
CA MET A 1 -32.70 10.38 12.27
C MET A 1 -31.47 9.49 12.13
N LYS A 2 -31.43 8.32 12.78
CA LYS A 2 -30.33 7.36 12.70
C LYS A 2 -30.78 6.20 11.83
N ILE A 3 -29.99 5.82 10.83
CA ILE A 3 -30.16 4.57 10.09
C ILE A 3 -29.10 3.62 10.62
N GLU A 4 -29.52 2.61 11.39
CA GLU A 4 -28.66 1.58 11.96
C GLU A 4 -28.83 0.31 11.11
N LYS A 5 -27.78 -0.03 10.36
CA LYS A 5 -27.63 -1.23 9.51
C LYS A 5 -28.59 -1.36 8.31
N LEU A 6 -28.04 -1.13 7.11
CA LEU A 6 -28.52 -1.76 5.89
C LEU A 6 -27.75 -3.07 5.67
N THR A 7 -28.46 -4.18 5.49
CA THR A 7 -27.88 -5.48 5.15
C THR A 7 -28.34 -5.82 3.74
N PHE A 8 -27.40 -6.12 2.84
CA PHE A 8 -27.69 -6.61 1.50
C PHE A 8 -27.63 -8.12 1.53
N ASP A 9 -28.71 -8.78 1.09
CA ASP A 9 -28.79 -10.22 0.96
C ASP A 9 -28.89 -10.54 -0.53
N GLY A 10 -27.76 -10.92 -1.12
CA GLY A 10 -27.59 -11.14 -2.55
C GLY A 10 -26.18 -11.62 -2.88
N THR A 11 -25.98 -12.07 -4.11
CA THR A 11 -24.69 -12.60 -4.56
C THR A 11 -23.66 -11.47 -4.78
N PRO A 12 -22.35 -11.77 -4.72
CA PRO A 12 -21.29 -10.79 -5.01
C PRO A 12 -21.41 -10.13 -6.38
N GLU A 13 -21.98 -10.84 -7.36
CA GLU A 13 -22.22 -10.37 -8.71
C GLU A 13 -23.35 -9.33 -8.75
N GLU A 14 -24.46 -9.59 -8.06
CA GLU A 14 -25.59 -8.65 -7.95
C GLU A 14 -25.21 -7.39 -7.16
N PHE A 15 -24.30 -7.51 -6.19
CA PHE A 15 -23.81 -6.35 -5.44
C PHE A 15 -23.06 -5.34 -6.32
N LYS A 16 -22.33 -5.80 -7.35
CA LYS A 16 -21.61 -4.91 -8.29
C LYS A 16 -22.56 -4.01 -9.05
N GLU A 17 -23.74 -4.51 -9.39
CA GLU A 17 -24.75 -3.74 -10.12
C GLU A 17 -25.35 -2.65 -9.25
N VAL A 18 -25.54 -2.86 -7.94
CA VAL A 18 -26.16 -1.87 -7.04
C VAL A 18 -25.16 -0.99 -6.27
N ALA A 19 -23.86 -1.27 -6.35
CA ALA A 19 -22.81 -0.55 -5.63
C ALA A 19 -22.80 0.97 -5.89
N HIS A 20 -23.21 1.40 -7.08
CA HIS A 20 -23.28 2.81 -7.45
C HIS A 20 -24.38 3.58 -6.68
N ILE A 21 -25.41 2.89 -6.17
CA ILE A 21 -26.47 3.49 -5.34
C ILE A 21 -25.90 3.90 -3.98
N PHE A 22 -24.96 3.11 -3.45
CA PHE A 22 -24.27 3.39 -2.17
C PHE A 22 -23.23 4.50 -2.28
N ALA A 23 -22.77 4.84 -3.50
CA ALA A 23 -21.79 5.91 -3.72
C ALA A 23 -22.38 7.32 -3.55
N GLY A 24 -23.71 7.47 -3.53
CA GLY A 24 -24.39 8.77 -3.51
C GLY A 24 -24.70 9.37 -2.13
N GLN A 25 -24.52 8.63 -1.03
CA GLN A 25 -24.87 9.10 0.31
C GLN A 25 -23.79 8.82 1.36
N ALA A 26 -22.62 9.43 1.18
CA ALA A 26 -21.72 9.74 2.28
C ALA A 26 -20.70 10.78 1.84
N GLY A 27 -20.76 11.98 2.41
CA GLY A 27 -19.70 13.00 2.34
C GLY A 27 -18.46 12.59 3.15
N VAL A 28 -17.94 11.39 2.90
CA VAL A 28 -16.67 10.91 3.43
C VAL A 28 -15.93 10.32 2.24
N ALA A 29 -14.88 11.01 1.80
CA ALA A 29 -14.03 10.54 0.72
C ALA A 29 -13.42 9.18 1.11
N LEU A 30 -14.02 8.10 0.62
CA LEU A 30 -13.42 6.78 0.61
C LEU A 30 -12.29 6.81 -0.42
N VAL A 31 -11.12 7.29 0.00
CA VAL A 31 -9.87 7.01 -0.71
C VAL A 31 -9.48 5.57 -0.36
N GLY A 32 -10.25 4.62 -0.90
CA GLY A 32 -9.79 3.24 -0.99
C GLY A 32 -8.61 3.18 -1.96
N PRO A 33 -7.59 2.33 -1.72
CA PRO A 33 -6.56 2.12 -2.72
C PRO A 33 -7.23 1.61 -4.00
N ALA A 34 -6.91 2.26 -5.11
CA ALA A 34 -7.32 1.81 -6.44
C ALA A 34 -6.92 0.34 -6.61
N PRO A 35 -7.79 -0.49 -7.21
CA PRO A 35 -7.47 -1.88 -7.50
C PRO A 35 -6.13 -1.95 -8.25
N VAL A 36 -5.30 -2.91 -7.86
CA VAL A 36 -4.16 -3.34 -8.65
C VAL A 36 -4.69 -3.75 -10.02
N ALA A 37 -3.97 -3.46 -11.10
CA ALA A 37 -4.36 -4.04 -12.39
C ALA A 37 -4.44 -5.55 -12.18
N GLU A 38 -5.62 -6.14 -12.36
CA GLU A 38 -5.89 -7.57 -12.13
C GLU A 38 -4.97 -8.48 -12.97
N ASP A 39 -4.25 -7.92 -13.95
CA ASP A 39 -3.44 -8.66 -14.93
C ASP A 39 -1.91 -8.49 -14.80
N ALA A 40 -1.41 -7.67 -13.88
CA ALA A 40 0.04 -7.45 -13.78
C ALA A 40 0.72 -8.65 -13.08
N SER A 41 1.55 -9.39 -13.82
CA SER A 41 2.26 -10.54 -13.23
C SER A 41 3.18 -10.11 -12.08
N PRO A 42 3.39 -10.98 -11.06
CA PRO A 42 4.31 -10.68 -9.96
C PRO A 42 5.72 -10.31 -10.42
N GLU A 43 6.21 -10.90 -11.50
CA GLU A 43 7.52 -10.55 -12.07
C GLU A 43 7.52 -9.15 -12.69
N ALA A 44 6.44 -8.72 -13.36
CA ALA A 44 6.34 -7.36 -13.88
C ALA A 44 6.34 -6.32 -12.74
N ILE A 45 5.66 -6.63 -11.64
CA ILE A 45 5.66 -5.80 -10.42
C ILE A 45 7.08 -5.74 -9.84
N ARG A 46 7.77 -6.87 -9.64
CA ARG A 46 9.15 -6.89 -9.16
C ARG A 46 10.10 -6.11 -10.07
N ALA A 47 10.00 -6.28 -11.38
CA ALA A 47 10.80 -5.53 -12.35
C ALA A 47 10.55 -4.01 -12.23
N PHE A 48 9.30 -3.60 -12.03
CA PHE A 48 8.97 -2.20 -11.75
C PHE A 48 9.59 -1.72 -10.42
N ILE A 49 9.50 -2.51 -9.36
CA ILE A 49 10.07 -2.16 -8.04
C ILE A 49 11.60 -2.05 -8.13
N ARG A 50 12.29 -2.99 -8.78
CA ARG A 50 13.74 -2.90 -9.03
C ARG A 50 14.09 -1.58 -9.72
N ARG A 51 13.34 -1.18 -10.76
CA ARG A 51 13.52 0.11 -11.44
C ARG A 51 13.25 1.30 -10.51
N LEU A 52 12.18 1.26 -9.72
CA LEU A 52 11.82 2.30 -8.76
C LEU A 52 12.94 2.53 -7.74
N LEU A 53 13.55 1.46 -7.24
CA LEU A 53 14.59 1.51 -6.21
C LEU A 53 15.96 1.89 -6.77
N THR A 54 16.29 1.49 -8.00
CA THR A 54 17.61 1.73 -8.62
C THR A 54 17.73 3.02 -9.41
N ARG A 55 16.64 3.58 -9.96
CA ARG A 55 16.70 4.74 -10.85
C ARG A 55 17.31 6.01 -10.22
N ARG A 56 17.27 6.12 -8.89
CA ARG A 56 17.82 7.23 -8.07
C ARG A 56 18.08 6.71 -6.65
N HIS A 57 18.95 7.36 -5.90
CA HIS A 57 19.13 7.10 -4.47
C HIS A 57 17.78 7.07 -3.72
N ILE A 58 17.61 6.14 -2.77
CA ILE A 58 16.40 6.01 -1.94
C ILE A 58 16.58 6.93 -0.72
N PRO A 59 15.73 7.95 -0.51
CA PRO A 59 15.83 8.81 0.66
C PRO A 59 15.70 8.02 1.97
N ASN A 60 16.49 8.38 3.00
CA ASN A 60 16.54 7.68 4.28
C ASN A 60 15.16 7.51 4.96
N GLY A 61 14.24 8.45 4.75
CA GLY A 61 12.86 8.32 5.26
C GLY A 61 12.09 7.17 4.60
N GLN A 62 12.23 6.99 3.29
CA GLN A 62 11.57 5.90 2.55
C GLN A 62 12.20 4.56 2.92
N LEU A 63 13.53 4.52 3.03
CA LEU A 63 14.25 3.33 3.47
C LEU A 63 13.85 2.89 4.88
N ALA A 64 13.71 3.84 5.82
CA ALA A 64 13.25 3.55 7.18
C ALA A 64 11.84 2.95 7.20
N ILE A 65 10.92 3.43 6.35
CA ILE A 65 9.58 2.83 6.22
C ILE A 65 9.68 1.40 5.70
N PHE A 66 10.48 1.15 4.65
CA PHE A 66 10.67 -0.20 4.12
C PHE A 66 11.21 -1.15 5.19
N GLN A 67 12.23 -0.75 5.94
CA GLN A 67 12.82 -1.56 7.00
C GLN A 67 11.83 -1.81 8.16
N ALA A 68 11.06 -0.79 8.56
CA ALA A 68 10.06 -0.94 9.62
C ALA A 68 8.96 -1.93 9.23
N LEU A 69 8.39 -1.79 8.03
CA LEU A 69 7.36 -2.70 7.52
C LEU A 69 7.90 -4.11 7.26
N TYR A 70 9.15 -4.23 6.81
CA TYR A 70 9.80 -5.54 6.63
C TYR A 70 9.84 -6.31 7.95
N LYS A 71 10.30 -5.65 9.03
CA LYS A 71 10.39 -6.21 10.38
C LYS A 71 9.03 -6.55 10.98
N ALA A 72 8.01 -5.74 10.69
CA ALA A 72 6.65 -5.97 11.18
C ALA A 72 5.97 -7.20 10.54
N GLY A 73 6.46 -7.68 9.40
CA GLY A 73 5.89 -8.85 8.73
C GLY A 73 4.42 -8.63 8.36
N ASP A 74 3.63 -9.70 8.50
CA ASP A 74 2.20 -9.70 8.18
C ASP A 74 1.33 -8.97 9.20
N GLN A 75 1.88 -8.61 10.36
CA GLN A 75 1.20 -7.77 11.34
C GLN A 75 1.10 -6.32 10.86
N GLY A 76 2.03 -5.89 10.01
CA GLY A 76 2.08 -4.52 9.52
C GLY A 76 2.24 -3.50 10.64
N LEU A 77 2.07 -2.23 10.28
CA LEU A 77 2.13 -1.12 11.22
C LEU A 77 1.00 -0.13 10.95
N THR A 78 0.38 0.36 12.02
CA THR A 78 -0.43 1.57 11.97
C THR A 78 0.45 2.78 11.68
N ARG A 79 -0.19 3.91 11.42
CA ARG A 79 0.50 5.18 11.20
C ARG A 79 1.30 5.63 12.43
N ALA A 80 0.74 5.48 13.64
CA ALA A 80 1.41 5.82 14.89
C ALA A 80 2.61 4.89 15.16
N GLU A 81 2.45 3.59 14.88
CA GLU A 81 3.55 2.63 15.02
C GLU A 81 4.68 2.89 14.01
N LEU A 82 4.37 3.26 12.76
CA LEU A 82 5.37 3.71 11.77
C LEU A 82 6.13 4.95 12.26
N ALA A 83 5.42 5.91 12.84
CA ALA A 83 6.02 7.11 13.39
C ALA A 83 7.02 6.76 14.51
N ALA A 84 6.61 5.90 15.46
CA ALA A 84 7.46 5.42 16.53
C ALA A 84 8.67 4.62 16.01
N ALA A 85 8.44 3.62 15.15
CA ALA A 85 9.48 2.72 14.61
C ALA A 85 10.54 3.47 13.79
N THR A 86 10.19 4.62 13.22
CA THR A 86 11.09 5.44 12.41
C THR A 86 11.56 6.71 13.11
N GLN A 87 11.28 6.87 14.41
CA GLN A 87 11.63 8.05 15.22
C GLN A 87 11.19 9.37 14.57
N ARG A 88 9.96 9.39 14.05
CA ARG A 88 9.34 10.52 13.36
C ARG A 88 7.99 10.84 13.98
N THR A 89 7.47 12.03 13.68
CA THR A 89 6.08 12.37 13.96
C THR A 89 5.18 11.83 12.85
N GLU A 90 3.90 11.59 13.14
CA GLU A 90 2.93 11.16 12.13
C GLU A 90 2.81 12.14 10.95
N LYS A 91 2.99 13.44 11.18
CA LYS A 91 3.05 14.46 10.12
C LYS A 91 4.27 14.27 9.21
N LYS A 92 5.42 13.88 9.77
CA LYS A 92 6.61 13.54 8.97
C LYS A 92 6.39 12.27 8.17
N ILE A 93 5.65 11.29 8.71
CA ILE A 93 5.26 10.08 7.97
C ILE A 93 4.46 10.44 6.71
N ASP A 94 3.46 11.33 6.82
CA ASP A 94 2.70 11.79 5.63
C ASP A 94 3.60 12.41 4.57
N GLY A 95 4.56 13.24 4.99
CA GLY A 95 5.52 13.84 4.08
C GLY A 95 6.35 12.79 3.35
N VAL A 96 6.79 11.75 4.05
CA VAL A 96 7.55 10.64 3.46
C VAL A 96 6.66 9.81 2.52
N MET A 97 5.43 9.47 2.92
CA MET A 97 4.47 8.70 2.12
C MET A 97 4.05 9.46 0.86
N GLY A 98 3.79 10.77 0.96
CA GLY A 98 3.51 11.63 -0.20
C GLY A 98 4.71 11.77 -1.14
N ALA A 99 5.93 11.88 -0.60
CA ALA A 99 7.15 11.85 -1.40
C ALA A 99 7.37 10.48 -2.08
N LEU A 100 7.04 9.38 -1.41
CA LEU A 100 7.10 8.03 -1.96
C LEU A 100 6.06 7.84 -3.08
N GLY A 101 4.81 8.26 -2.87
CA GLY A 101 3.78 8.23 -3.90
C GLY A 101 4.19 9.01 -5.16
N ARG A 102 4.73 10.23 -4.99
CA ARG A 102 5.32 11.00 -6.12
C ARG A 102 6.48 10.26 -6.79
N ARG A 103 7.34 9.61 -6.01
CA ARG A 103 8.43 8.79 -6.57
C ARG A 103 7.90 7.64 -7.41
N ILE A 104 6.88 6.94 -6.93
CA ILE A 104 6.25 5.82 -7.63
C ILE A 104 5.59 6.30 -8.92
N ASN A 105 4.77 7.33 -8.85
CA ASN A 105 4.01 7.86 -9.99
C ASN A 105 4.92 8.41 -11.11
N ASN A 106 6.10 8.92 -10.74
CA ASN A 106 7.10 9.39 -11.71
C ASN A 106 8.08 8.29 -12.17
N THR A 107 7.78 7.01 -11.93
CA THR A 107 8.57 5.88 -12.42
C THR A 107 7.92 5.28 -13.66
N ARG A 108 8.67 5.22 -14.77
CA ARG A 108 8.19 4.59 -16.01
C ARG A 108 7.79 3.14 -15.75
N GLY A 109 6.57 2.77 -16.15
CA GLY A 109 6.02 1.43 -15.93
C GLY A 109 4.89 1.38 -14.90
N ILE A 110 4.63 2.47 -14.17
CA ILE A 110 3.65 2.45 -13.07
C ILE A 110 2.23 2.10 -13.56
N ARG A 111 1.77 2.67 -14.68
CA ARG A 111 0.39 2.43 -15.17
C ARG A 111 0.17 0.99 -15.62
N GLN A 112 1.23 0.27 -15.98
CA GLN A 112 1.17 -1.14 -16.39
C GLN A 112 1.02 -2.09 -15.19
N VAL A 113 1.50 -1.70 -14.00
CA VAL A 113 1.47 -2.54 -12.80
C VAL A 113 0.44 -2.07 -11.76
N GLN A 114 0.09 -0.79 -11.78
CA GLN A 114 -0.87 -0.15 -10.89
C GLN A 114 -1.49 1.05 -11.63
N PRO A 115 -2.59 0.87 -12.37
CA PRO A 115 -3.21 1.92 -13.17
C PRO A 115 -3.58 3.15 -12.34
N GLY A 116 -4.01 2.98 -11.08
CA GLY A 116 -4.27 4.10 -10.15
C GLY A 116 -3.01 4.79 -9.60
N GLY A 117 -1.83 4.19 -9.78
CA GLY A 117 -0.58 4.60 -9.17
C GLY A 117 -0.57 4.51 -7.64
N GLY A 118 0.33 5.26 -7.03
CA GLY A 118 0.42 5.40 -5.58
C GLY A 118 1.14 4.25 -4.87
N THR A 119 1.07 4.26 -3.54
CA THR A 119 1.81 3.30 -2.70
C THR A 119 1.23 1.89 -2.71
N GLY A 120 0.04 1.68 -3.29
CA GLY A 120 -0.62 0.37 -3.37
C GLY A 120 0.19 -0.71 -4.09
N VAL A 121 1.08 -0.32 -5.01
CA VAL A 121 2.01 -1.26 -5.66
C VAL A 121 3.03 -1.85 -4.68
N LEU A 122 3.31 -1.16 -3.57
CA LEU A 122 4.30 -1.55 -2.56
C LEU A 122 3.69 -2.07 -1.25
N PHE A 123 2.55 -1.50 -0.85
CA PHE A 123 1.92 -1.75 0.43
C PHE A 123 0.44 -2.02 0.28
N GLU A 124 -0.06 -2.95 1.08
CA GLU A 124 -1.47 -3.14 1.33
C GLU A 124 -1.93 -2.30 2.52
N TRP A 125 -3.18 -1.85 2.46
CA TRP A 125 -3.88 -1.22 3.57
C TRP A 125 -5.05 -2.13 3.94
N ARG A 126 -4.86 -2.99 4.94
CA ARG A 126 -5.87 -3.97 5.35
C ARG A 126 -6.07 -3.97 6.86
N ALA A 127 -7.22 -4.47 7.28
CA ALA A 127 -7.52 -4.66 8.68
C ALA A 127 -6.72 -5.85 9.24
N VAL A 128 -6.08 -5.65 10.39
CA VAL A 128 -5.51 -6.71 11.22
C VAL A 128 -6.08 -6.51 12.62
N GLY A 129 -6.97 -7.39 13.05
CA GLY A 129 -7.83 -7.13 14.20
C GLY A 129 -8.78 -5.94 13.93
N ASN A 130 -8.77 -4.96 14.83
CA ASN A 130 -9.66 -3.78 14.75
C ASN A 130 -8.99 -2.53 14.16
N GLU A 131 -7.77 -2.67 13.63
CA GLU A 131 -6.98 -1.54 13.13
C GLU A 131 -6.59 -1.74 11.67
N MET A 132 -6.63 -0.64 10.91
CA MET A 132 -6.10 -0.61 9.57
C MET A 132 -4.58 -0.43 9.62
N ARG A 133 -3.86 -1.29 8.91
CA ARG A 133 -2.40 -1.36 8.97
C ARG A 133 -1.78 -1.36 7.57
N TYR A 134 -0.62 -0.72 7.47
CA TYR A 134 0.23 -0.81 6.29
C TYR A 134 1.00 -2.12 6.35
N ILE A 135 0.91 -2.92 5.29
CA ILE A 135 1.60 -4.21 5.19
C ILE A 135 2.41 -4.22 3.91
N MET A 136 3.65 -4.70 4.01
CA MET A 136 4.54 -4.83 2.86
C MET A 136 4.04 -5.94 1.93
N ARG A 137 3.88 -5.62 0.65
CA ARG A 137 3.55 -6.63 -0.37
C ARG A 137 4.73 -7.57 -0.62
N PRO A 138 4.48 -8.85 -0.93
CA PRO A 138 5.55 -9.84 -1.10
C PRO A 138 6.55 -9.48 -2.21
N GLU A 139 6.10 -8.81 -3.27
CA GLU A 139 6.96 -8.40 -4.38
C GLU A 139 8.00 -7.36 -3.93
N LEU A 140 7.64 -6.43 -3.04
CA LEU A 140 8.60 -5.50 -2.45
C LEU A 140 9.57 -6.23 -1.52
N ARG A 141 9.07 -7.13 -0.67
CA ARG A 141 9.89 -7.93 0.26
C ARG A 141 11.02 -8.65 -0.49
N GLN A 142 10.66 -9.41 -1.53
CA GLN A 142 11.62 -10.16 -2.33
C GLN A 142 12.67 -9.25 -2.97
N VAL A 143 12.27 -8.12 -3.54
CA VAL A 143 13.23 -7.20 -4.16
C VAL A 143 14.18 -6.57 -3.12
N LEU A 144 13.70 -6.24 -1.92
CA LEU A 144 14.57 -5.70 -0.86
C LEU A 144 15.61 -6.73 -0.40
N GLU A 145 15.24 -8.01 -0.33
CA GLU A 145 16.13 -9.12 0.03
C GLU A 145 17.16 -9.39 -1.09
N GLU A 146 16.71 -9.50 -2.35
CA GLU A 146 17.57 -9.66 -3.53
C GLU A 146 18.63 -8.56 -3.62
N MET A 147 18.24 -7.31 -3.34
CA MET A 147 19.11 -6.14 -3.37
C MET A 147 19.94 -5.97 -2.09
N LYS A 148 19.81 -6.86 -1.09
CA LYS A 148 20.51 -6.80 0.21
C LYS A 148 20.27 -5.48 0.96
N ILE A 149 19.11 -4.87 0.76
CA ILE A 149 18.68 -3.64 1.48
C ILE A 149 18.18 -4.00 2.89
N VAL A 150 17.64 -5.21 3.03
CA VAL A 150 17.22 -5.85 4.29
C VAL A 150 17.88 -7.23 4.36
N PRO A 151 18.10 -7.79 5.56
CA PRO A 151 18.63 -9.15 5.68
C PRO A 151 17.65 -10.15 5.07
N SER A 152 18.15 -11.13 4.31
CA SER A 152 17.33 -12.27 3.88
C SER A 152 16.90 -13.09 5.11
N PRO A 153 15.71 -13.71 5.09
CA PRO A 153 15.30 -14.60 6.18
C PRO A 153 16.35 -15.70 6.36
N ALA A 154 16.68 -16.02 7.61
CA ALA A 154 17.52 -17.18 7.91
C ALA A 154 16.80 -18.43 7.38
N ALA A 155 17.52 -19.22 6.57
CA ALA A 155 17.04 -20.48 6.00
C ALA A 155 16.82 -21.54 7.08
#